data_AF-A0A943RXY4-F1
#
_entry.id   AF-A0A943RXY4-F1
#
_cell.length_a   1.000
_cell.length_b   1.000
_cell.length_c   1.000
_cell.angle_alpha   90.00
_cell.angle_beta   90.00
_cell.angle_gamma   90.00
#
_symmetry.space_group_name_H-M   'P 1'
#
loop_
_entity.id
_entity.type
_entity.pdbx_description
1 polymer ?
#
loop_
_entity_poly.entity_id
_entity_poly.type
_entity_poly.pdbx_seq_one_letter_code
_entity_poly.pdbx_strand_id
1 'polypeptide(L)'
;MDTIKDKVDELVAAIRESTEYQSFQEAERQVSSVPGLADKIREFCWKNYELQNSGAEDLYERMEEFERQYKEFRTNPLVAQYLERELRICRMLQEISARITRSVDLVI
;
A
#
# COMPACT_ATOMS: atom_id res chain seq x y z
N MET A 1 5.94 30.07 -8.77
CA MET A 1 5.49 29.20 -7.67
C MET A 1 4.15 28.66 -8.07
N ASP A 2 4.05 27.35 -8.09
CA ASP A 2 2.90 26.61 -8.61
C ASP A 2 2.08 26.29 -7.36
N THR A 3 1.06 27.09 -7.05
CA THR A 3 0.34 27.02 -5.76
C THR A 3 -0.21 25.62 -5.45
N ILE A 4 -0.48 24.84 -6.49
CA ILE A 4 -0.88 23.44 -6.38
C ILE A 4 0.29 22.56 -5.89
N LYS A 5 1.50 22.76 -6.39
CA LYS A 5 2.69 22.02 -5.94
C LYS A 5 2.97 22.27 -4.46
N ASP A 6 2.94 23.53 -4.04
CA ASP A 6 3.14 23.88 -2.62
C ASP A 6 2.11 23.19 -1.71
N LYS A 7 0.84 23.13 -2.12
CA LYS A 7 -0.22 22.43 -1.37
C LYS A 7 -0.10 20.91 -1.40
N VAL A 8 0.42 20.34 -2.48
CA VAL A 8 0.74 18.92 -2.55
C VAL A 8 1.91 18.59 -1.60
N ASP A 9 2.94 19.43 -1.54
CA ASP A 9 4.05 19.26 -0.60
C ASP A 9 3.58 19.35 0.86
N GLU A 10 2.68 20.27 1.19
CA GLU A 10 2.03 20.33 2.51
C GLU A 10 1.23 19.06 2.82
N LEU A 11 0.48 18.53 1.85
CA LEU A 11 -0.28 17.28 2.02
C LEU A 11 0.66 16.07 2.21
N VAL A 12 1.76 16.01 1.47
CA VAL A 12 2.79 14.97 1.64
C VAL A 12 3.44 15.05 3.02
N ALA A 13 3.74 16.25 3.51
CA ALA A 13 4.25 16.45 4.86
C ALA A 13 3.24 15.95 5.91
N ALA A 14 1.97 16.34 5.79
CA ALA A 14 0.91 15.88 6.70
C ALA A 14 0.71 14.35 6.68
N ILE A 15 0.81 13.73 5.50
CA ILE A 15 0.77 12.27 5.36
C ILE A 15 1.96 11.64 6.09
N ARG A 16 3.17 12.21 5.96
CA ARG A 16 4.37 11.69 6.65
C ARG A 16 4.29 11.82 8.16
N GLU A 17 3.61 12.86 8.66
CA GLU A 17 3.36 13.06 10.08
C GLU A 17 2.20 12.21 10.62
N SER A 18 1.42 11.58 9.75
CA SER A 18 0.27 10.78 10.15
C SER A 18 0.67 9.52 10.90
N THR A 19 -0.18 9.09 11.83
CA THR A 19 0.00 7.89 12.63
C THR A 19 0.08 6.62 11.76
N GLU A 20 -0.60 6.63 10.62
CA GLU A 20 -0.59 5.56 9.63
C GLU A 20 0.81 5.43 9.01
N TYR A 21 1.40 6.53 8.55
CA TYR A 21 2.74 6.56 7.96
C TYR A 21 3.83 6.17 8.94
N GLN A 22 3.78 6.69 10.16
CA GLN A 22 4.73 6.33 11.22
C GLN A 22 4.61 4.84 11.59
N SER A 23 3.39 4.31 11.72
CA SER A 23 3.17 2.89 12.01
C SER A 23 3.70 1.98 10.89
N PHE A 24 3.58 2.39 9.63
CA PHE A 24 4.14 1.66 8.51
C PHE A 24 5.67 1.70 8.51
N GLN A 25 6.28 2.86 8.75
CA GLN A 25 7.74 2.95 8.86
C GLN A 25 8.29 2.08 10.00
N GLU A 26 7.58 2.01 11.13
CA GLU A 26 7.97 1.14 12.23
C GLU A 26 7.86 -0.34 11.84
N ALA A 27 6.77 -0.73 11.19
CA ALA A 27 6.60 -2.08 10.67
C ALA A 27 7.67 -2.43 9.61
N GLU A 28 8.02 -1.49 8.73
CA GLU A 28 9.08 -1.65 7.73
C GLU A 28 10.45 -1.87 8.37
N ARG A 29 10.77 -1.14 9.45
CA ARG A 29 12.01 -1.36 10.22
C ARG A 29 12.02 -2.72 10.92
N GLN A 30 10.89 -3.16 11.47
CA GLN A 30 10.78 -4.48 12.10
C GLN A 30 10.98 -5.61 11.09
N VAL A 31 10.37 -5.50 9.90
CA VAL A 31 10.57 -6.46 8.80
C VAL A 31 12.01 -6.42 8.29
N SER A 32 12.59 -5.23 8.13
CA SER A 32 13.97 -5.05 7.66
C SER A 32 15.02 -5.57 8.64
N SER A 33 14.66 -5.67 9.92
CA SER A 33 15.53 -6.28 10.95
C SER A 33 15.61 -7.80 10.84
N VAL A 34 14.69 -8.44 10.11
CA VAL A 34 14.68 -9.89 9.90
C VAL A 34 15.27 -10.22 8.51
N PRO A 35 16.48 -10.79 8.43
CA PRO A 35 17.11 -11.10 7.16
C PRO A 35 16.28 -12.12 6.35
N GLY A 36 16.01 -11.80 5.08
CA GLY A 36 15.22 -12.61 4.15
C GLY A 36 13.70 -12.41 4.22
N LEU A 37 13.17 -11.73 5.26
CA LEU A 37 11.75 -11.41 5.34
C LEU A 37 11.39 -10.24 4.41
N ALA A 38 12.24 -9.21 4.38
CA ALA A 38 12.07 -8.06 3.49
C ALA A 38 12.03 -8.45 2.00
N ASP A 39 12.89 -9.38 1.56
CA ASP A 39 12.87 -9.89 0.18
C ASP A 39 11.57 -10.64 -0.14
N LYS A 40 11.07 -11.46 0.78
CA LYS A 40 9.78 -12.14 0.60
C LYS A 40 8.60 -11.17 0.55
N ILE A 41 8.62 -10.11 1.39
CA ILE A 41 7.60 -9.05 1.32
C ILE A 41 7.69 -8.31 0.00
N ARG A 42 8.90 -7.97 -0.45
CA ARG A 42 9.10 -7.28 -1.73
C ARG A 42 8.62 -8.12 -2.91
N GLU A 43 8.91 -9.42 -2.93
CA GLU A 43 8.39 -10.33 -3.94
C GLU A 43 6.85 -10.40 -3.90
N PHE A 44 6.27 -10.47 -2.69
CA PHE A 44 4.82 -10.43 -2.50
C PHE A 44 4.20 -9.13 -3.05
N CYS A 45 4.73 -7.97 -2.67
CA CYS A 45 4.23 -6.67 -3.15
C CYS A 45 4.34 -6.56 -4.67
N TRP A 46 5.45 -7.01 -5.26
CA TRP A 46 5.64 -6.98 -6.69
C TRP A 46 4.64 -7.88 -7.43
N LYS A 47 4.47 -9.14 -6.98
CA LYS A 47 3.46 -10.05 -7.56
C LYS A 47 2.04 -9.52 -7.36
N ASN A 48 1.73 -8.92 -6.21
CA ASN A 48 0.41 -8.34 -5.95
C ASN A 48 0.14 -7.14 -6.87
N TYR A 49 1.14 -6.29 -7.09
CA TYR A 49 1.05 -5.18 -8.04
C TYR A 49 0.89 -5.68 -9.48
N GLU A 50 1.72 -6.63 -9.93
CA GLU A 50 1.61 -7.24 -11.26
C GLU A 50 0.23 -7.86 -11.46
N LEU A 51 -0.28 -8.57 -10.45
CA LEU A 51 -1.59 -9.19 -10.50
C LEU A 51 -2.70 -8.15 -10.65
N GLN A 52 -2.71 -7.11 -9.81
CA GLN A 52 -3.70 -6.03 -9.86
C GLN A 52 -3.65 -5.26 -11.20
N ASN A 53 -2.46 -5.13 -11.79
CA ASN A 53 -2.28 -4.39 -13.04
C ASN A 53 -2.38 -5.27 -14.30
N SER A 54 -2.58 -6.59 -14.14
CA SER A 54 -2.61 -7.55 -15.25
C SER A 54 -3.85 -7.43 -16.14
N GLY A 55 -4.91 -6.75 -15.67
CA GLY A 55 -6.17 -6.59 -16.42
C GLY A 55 -6.87 -7.90 -16.79
N ALA A 56 -6.50 -9.02 -16.14
CA ALA A 56 -7.03 -10.34 -16.46
C ALA A 56 -8.49 -10.48 -16.03
N GLU A 57 -9.33 -11.11 -16.86
CA GLU A 57 -10.74 -11.40 -16.52
C GLU A 57 -10.84 -12.31 -15.27
N ASP A 58 -9.86 -13.19 -15.04
CA ASP A 58 -9.77 -14.11 -13.89
C ASP A 58 -9.07 -13.50 -12.66
N LEU A 59 -9.05 -12.16 -12.55
CA LEU A 59 -8.37 -11.42 -11.48
C LEU A 59 -8.74 -11.92 -10.07
N TYR A 60 -10.01 -12.26 -9.86
CA TYR A 60 -10.51 -12.79 -8.58
C TYR A 60 -9.94 -14.18 -8.24
N GLU A 61 -9.98 -15.15 -9.16
CA GLU A 61 -9.44 -16.49 -8.92
C GLU A 61 -7.92 -16.46 -8.70
N ARG A 62 -7.21 -15.62 -9.46
CA ARG A 62 -5.76 -15.45 -9.27
C ARG A 62 -5.43 -14.74 -7.96
N MET A 63 -6.26 -13.81 -7.50
CA MET A 63 -6.12 -13.20 -6.17
C MET A 63 -6.35 -14.23 -5.07
N GLU A 64 -7.38 -15.07 -5.17
CA GLU A 64 -7.62 -16.14 -4.20
C GLU A 64 -6.48 -17.15 -4.15
N GLU A 65 -5.93 -17.54 -5.31
CA GLU A 65 -4.81 -18.47 -5.36
C GLU A 65 -3.53 -17.85 -4.78
N PHE A 66 -3.30 -16.56 -5.06
CA PHE A 66 -2.21 -15.79 -4.46
C PHE A 66 -2.36 -15.67 -2.94
N GLU A 67 -3.57 -15.39 -2.44
CA GLU A 67 -3.85 -15.38 -1.00
C GLU A 67 -3.62 -16.75 -0.35
N ARG A 68 -3.96 -17.84 -1.05
CA ARG A 68 -3.73 -19.20 -0.58
C ARG A 68 -2.24 -19.54 -0.51
N GLN A 69 -1.46 -19.17 -1.54
CA GLN A 69 -0.02 -19.44 -1.58
C GLN A 69 0.74 -18.66 -0.51
N TYR A 70 0.34 -17.42 -0.22
CA TYR A 70 0.97 -16.59 0.80
C TYR A 70 0.27 -16.67 2.16
N LYS A 71 -0.61 -17.66 2.39
CA LYS A 71 -1.33 -17.84 3.65
C LYS A 71 -0.39 -18.09 4.84
N GLU A 72 0.59 -18.96 4.69
CA GLU A 72 1.61 -19.21 5.73
C GLU A 72 2.49 -17.98 5.97
N PHE A 73 2.75 -17.21 4.90
CA PHE A 73 3.49 -15.96 4.99
C PHE A 73 2.71 -14.89 5.78
N ARG A 74 1.39 -14.76 5.54
CA ARG A 74 0.46 -13.92 6.31
C ARG A 74 0.20 -14.43 7.73
N THR A 75 0.48 -15.70 8.02
CA THR A 75 0.33 -16.24 9.37
C THR A 75 1.45 -15.76 10.31
N ASN A 76 2.58 -15.30 9.74
CA ASN A 76 3.62 -14.66 10.53
C ASN A 76 3.12 -13.31 11.09
N PRO A 77 3.08 -13.12 12.42
CA PRO A 77 2.54 -11.91 13.03
C PRO A 77 3.26 -10.63 12.60
N LEU A 78 4.56 -10.69 12.28
CA LEU A 78 5.33 -9.54 11.78
C LEU A 78 4.87 -9.14 10.37
N VAL A 79 4.66 -10.12 9.50
CA VAL A 79 4.19 -9.92 8.12
C VAL A 79 2.74 -9.46 8.12
N ALA A 80 1.88 -10.08 8.94
CA ALA A 80 0.48 -9.69 9.09
C ALA A 80 0.38 -8.23 9.53
N GLN A 81 1.17 -7.84 10.54
CA GLN A 81 1.18 -6.47 11.03
C GLN A 81 1.69 -5.49 9.96
N TYR A 82 2.78 -5.83 9.26
CA TYR A 82 3.28 -5.00 8.16
C TYR A 82 2.24 -4.80 7.05
N LEU A 83 1.64 -5.89 6.56
CA LEU A 83 0.64 -5.84 5.50
C LEU A 83 -0.61 -5.07 5.92
N GLU A 84 -1.03 -5.17 7.19
CA GLU A 84 -2.15 -4.38 7.70
C GLU A 84 -1.81 -2.88 7.72
N ARG A 85 -0.60 -2.51 8.15
CA ARG A 85 -0.15 -1.10 8.14
C ARG A 85 -0.02 -0.57 6.71
N GLU A 86 0.53 -1.35 5.80
CA GLU A 86 0.64 -1.03 4.38
C GLU A 86 -0.75 -0.79 3.78
N LEU A 87 -1.70 -1.71 4.02
CA LEU A 87 -3.07 -1.59 3.53
C LEU A 87 -3.76 -0.32 4.05
N ARG A 88 -3.57 0.04 5.33
CA ARG A 88 -4.15 1.27 5.89
C ARG A 88 -3.65 2.52 5.17
N ILE A 89 -2.35 2.61 4.90
CA ILE A 89 -1.79 3.75 4.13
C ILE A 89 -2.32 3.74 2.70
N CYS A 90 -2.31 2.59 2.03
CA CYS A 90 -2.82 2.50 0.66
C CYS A 90 -4.28 2.96 0.59
N ARG A 91 -5.13 2.56 1.55
CA ARG A 91 -6.52 3.02 1.63
C ARG A 91 -6.61 4.53 1.88
N MET A 92 -5.80 5.07 2.79
CA MET A 92 -5.77 6.51 3.05
C MET A 92 -5.37 7.30 1.79
N LEU A 93 -4.33 6.85 1.07
CA LEU A 93 -3.90 7.46 -0.18
C LEU A 93 -4.97 7.36 -1.27
N GLN A 94 -5.60 6.19 -1.43
CA GLN A 94 -6.70 5.99 -2.36
C GLN A 94 -7.89 6.91 -2.04
N GLU A 95 -8.23 7.08 -0.76
CA GLU A 95 -9.31 7.98 -0.34
C GLU A 95 -8.97 9.44 -0.65
N ILE A 96 -7.73 9.86 -0.37
CA ILE A 96 -7.25 11.21 -0.70
C ILE A 96 -7.31 11.44 -2.22
N SER A 97 -6.77 10.51 -3.02
CA SER A 97 -6.82 10.59 -4.49
C SER A 97 -8.25 10.59 -5.01
N ALA A 98 -9.12 9.71 -4.52
CA ALA A 98 -10.52 9.66 -4.92
C ALA A 98 -11.26 10.94 -4.54
N ARG A 99 -10.96 11.54 -3.38
CA ARG A 99 -11.55 12.81 -2.94
C ARG A 99 -11.09 13.95 -3.85
N ILE A 100 -9.82 14.00 -4.23
CA ILE A 100 -9.30 14.97 -5.22
C ILE A 100 -10.00 14.77 -6.56
N THR A 101 -10.01 13.54 -7.09
CA THR A 101 -10.64 13.22 -8.40
C THR A 101 -12.14 13.48 -8.42
N ARG A 102 -12.87 13.28 -7.32
CA ARG A 102 -14.31 13.61 -7.22
C ARG A 102 -14.56 15.11 -7.05
N SER A 103 -13.63 15.83 -6.42
CA SER A 103 -13.77 17.27 -6.15
C SER A 103 -13.35 18.12 -7.35
N VAL A 104 -12.56 17.54 -8.25
CA VAL A 104 -12.24 18.12 -9.55
C VAL A 104 -13.25 17.54 -10.55
N ASP A 105 -14.18 18.36 -11.02
CA ASP A 105 -15.06 17.98 -12.13
C ASP A 105 -14.22 17.75 -13.39
N LEU A 106 -13.87 16.48 -13.62
CA LEU A 106 -13.15 16.03 -14.81
C LEU A 106 -14.10 15.68 -15.97
N VAL A 107 -15.40 15.90 -15.78
CA VAL A 107 -16.44 15.62 -16.78
C VAL A 107 -17.36 16.84 -16.87
N ILE A 108 -17.72 17.22 -18.10
CA ILE A 108 -18.69 18.27 -18.43
C ILE A 108 -20.11 17.70 -18.27
#